data_AF-A0A395NJB7-F1
#
_entry.id   AF-A0A395NJB7-F1
#
_cell.length_a   1.000
_cell.length_b   1.000
_cell.length_c   1.000
_cell.angle_alpha   90.00
_cell.angle_beta   90.00
_cell.angle_gamma   90.00
#
_symmetry.space_group_name_H-M   'P 1'
#
loop_
_entity.id
_entity.type
_entity.pdbx_description
1 polymer ?
#
loop_
_entity_poly.entity_id
_entity_poly.type
_entity_poly.pdbx_seq_one_letter_code
_entity_poly.pdbx_strand_id
1 'polypeptide(L)'
;MTPITQPQDDMDEDLHEWADLLRKVKASVDISIEKERAEGVDISQEVLDKYPFFKSPTSAEAIGQQQTRLQITLPEDYKKFLHVTNGIGFTGISWIPSLCGIEELQWEQAEDVGFEHLRLETFPPNVTSHEESISLTTDEFNEAPPLERVLIISDEDEETVVFLLEPEYVRKAWVWLAGKRNIQVKDTPDQWL
;
A
#
# COMPACT_ATOMS: atom_id res chain seq x y z
N MET A 1 -17.11 30.66 -39.21
CA MET A 1 -15.86 30.47 -38.44
C MET A 1 -16.27 29.98 -37.07
N THR A 2 -16.18 28.68 -36.85
CA THR A 2 -16.48 28.05 -35.55
C THR A 2 -15.17 28.04 -34.77
N PRO A 3 -15.11 28.55 -33.53
CA PRO A 3 -13.88 28.50 -32.75
C PRO A 3 -13.60 27.05 -32.37
N ILE A 4 -12.36 26.62 -32.60
CA ILE A 4 -11.82 25.36 -32.13
C ILE A 4 -11.58 25.54 -30.63
N THR A 5 -12.40 24.91 -29.80
CA THR A 5 -12.12 24.77 -28.37
C THR A 5 -10.90 23.86 -28.26
N GLN A 6 -9.76 24.40 -27.81
CA GLN A 6 -8.63 23.58 -27.40
C GLN A 6 -9.09 22.71 -26.22
N PRO A 7 -8.70 21.42 -26.15
CA PRO A 7 -8.97 20.63 -24.97
C PRO A 7 -8.23 21.28 -23.80
N GLN A 8 -8.99 21.76 -22.82
CA GLN A 8 -8.42 22.09 -21.52
C GLN A 8 -7.83 20.80 -20.97
N ASP A 9 -6.54 20.87 -20.65
CA ASP A 9 -5.78 19.84 -19.96
C ASP A 9 -6.30 19.82 -18.51
N ASP A 10 -7.47 19.22 -18.34
CA ASP A 10 -8.26 19.13 -17.10
C ASP A 10 -7.70 17.99 -16.23
N MET A 11 -6.38 17.97 -16.08
CA MET A 11 -5.71 17.13 -15.09
C MET A 11 -6.10 17.68 -13.71
N ASP A 12 -6.85 16.87 -12.97
CA ASP A 12 -7.31 17.12 -11.60
C ASP A 12 -6.19 17.77 -10.75
N GLU A 13 -6.50 18.82 -9.98
CA GLU A 13 -5.53 19.57 -9.16
C GLU A 13 -4.80 18.63 -8.19
N ASP A 14 -5.51 17.60 -7.70
CA ASP A 14 -4.95 16.57 -6.83
C ASP A 14 -3.94 15.65 -7.54
N LEU A 15 -4.09 15.41 -8.85
CA LEU A 15 -3.12 14.64 -9.62
C LEU A 15 -1.82 15.43 -9.84
N HIS A 16 -1.91 16.76 -9.90
CA HIS A 16 -0.72 17.61 -9.97
C HIS A 16 0.09 17.56 -8.68
N GLU A 17 -0.57 17.57 -7.52
CA GLU A 17 0.11 17.42 -6.23
C GLU A 17 0.89 16.10 -6.13
N TRP A 18 0.25 15.00 -6.54
CA TRP A 18 0.90 13.68 -6.59
C TRP A 18 2.08 13.65 -7.56
N ALA A 19 1.91 14.19 -8.77
CA ALA A 19 2.98 14.24 -9.76
C ALA A 19 4.18 15.08 -9.26
N ASP A 20 3.92 16.19 -8.58
CA ASP A 20 4.95 17.05 -7.99
C ASP A 20 5.68 16.39 -6.82
N LEU A 21 4.94 15.72 -5.93
CA LEU A 21 5.51 14.93 -4.84
C LEU A 21 6.42 13.85 -5.39
N LEU A 22 5.90 13.04 -6.31
CA LEU A 22 6.63 11.93 -6.91
C LEU A 22 7.89 12.39 -7.65
N ARG A 23 7.86 13.54 -8.32
CA ARG A 23 9.05 14.13 -8.94
C ARG A 23 10.13 14.47 -7.91
N LYS A 24 9.76 15.02 -6.75
CA LYS A 24 10.69 15.30 -5.64
C LYS A 24 11.26 14.02 -5.04
N VAL A 25 10.42 12.98 -4.90
CA VAL A 25 10.87 11.67 -4.42
C VAL A 25 11.86 11.06 -5.41
N LYS A 26 11.56 11.08 -6.71
CA LYS A 26 12.48 10.58 -7.77
C LYS A 26 13.83 11.29 -7.74
N ALA A 27 13.86 12.61 -7.59
CA ALA A 27 15.11 13.35 -7.47
C ALA A 27 15.94 12.89 -6.25
N SER A 28 15.27 12.56 -5.14
CA SER A 28 15.92 12.03 -3.94
C SER A 28 16.45 10.60 -4.14
N VAL A 29 15.68 9.77 -4.84
CA VAL A 29 16.07 8.40 -5.25
C VAL A 29 17.30 8.44 -6.16
N ASP A 30 17.34 9.35 -7.14
CA ASP A 30 18.49 9.49 -8.04
C ASP A 30 19.78 9.83 -7.27
N ILE A 31 19.69 10.74 -6.30
CA ILE A 31 20.81 11.06 -5.40
C ILE A 31 21.22 9.84 -4.57
N SER A 32 20.26 9.04 -4.08
CA SER A 32 20.55 7.83 -3.32
C SER A 32 21.27 6.77 -4.17
N ILE A 33 20.80 6.53 -5.39
CA ILE A 33 21.41 5.59 -6.33
C ILE A 33 22.85 6.01 -6.66
N GLU A 34 23.11 7.30 -6.89
CA GLU A 34 24.47 7.81 -7.11
C GLU A 34 25.38 7.56 -5.91
N LYS A 35 24.86 7.75 -4.68
CA LYS A 35 25.60 7.49 -3.44
C LYS A 35 25.94 6.00 -3.27
N GLU A 36 24.96 5.12 -3.43
CA GLU A 36 25.17 3.66 -3.32
C GLU A 36 26.15 3.13 -4.38
N ARG A 37 26.07 3.64 -5.62
CA ARG A 37 27.06 3.34 -6.67
C ARG A 37 28.47 3.78 -6.29
N ALA A 38 28.62 4.95 -5.67
CA ALA A 38 29.92 5.44 -5.20
C ALA A 38 30.48 4.59 -4.05
N GLU A 39 29.61 3.94 -3.27
CA GLU A 39 29.97 2.99 -2.21
C GLU A 39 30.24 1.57 -2.72
N GLY A 40 30.07 1.34 -4.03
CA GLY A 40 30.41 0.09 -4.71
C GLY A 40 29.25 -0.89 -4.85
N VAL A 41 28.01 -0.46 -4.60
CA VAL A 41 26.82 -1.28 -4.87
C VAL A 41 26.57 -1.32 -6.38
N ASP A 42 26.44 -2.52 -6.94
CA ASP A 42 26.18 -2.72 -8.36
C ASP A 42 24.70 -2.43 -8.69
N ILE A 43 24.40 -1.16 -8.95
CA ILE A 43 23.11 -0.72 -9.48
C ILE A 43 23.30 -0.49 -10.98
N SER A 44 23.25 -1.56 -11.76
CA SER A 44 23.40 -1.48 -13.23
C SER A 44 22.20 -0.78 -13.87
N GLN A 45 22.36 -0.30 -15.12
CA GLN A 45 21.23 0.24 -15.87
C GLN A 45 20.16 -0.83 -16.12
N GLU A 46 20.56 -2.10 -16.28
CA GLU A 46 19.64 -3.22 -16.44
C GLU A 46 18.71 -3.40 -15.23
N VAL A 47 19.22 -3.20 -14.00
CA VAL A 47 18.39 -3.22 -12.79
C VAL A 47 17.36 -2.09 -12.81
N LEU A 48 17.79 -0.88 -13.19
CA LEU A 48 16.89 0.28 -13.27
C LEU A 48 15.84 0.16 -14.38
N ASP A 49 16.18 -0.50 -15.48
CA ASP A 49 15.26 -0.77 -16.58
C ASP A 49 14.26 -1.88 -16.22
N LYS A 50 14.70 -2.88 -15.44
CA LYS A 50 13.84 -3.96 -14.93
C LYS A 50 12.88 -3.47 -13.85
N TYR A 51 13.36 -2.57 -12.97
CA TYR A 51 12.59 -2.02 -11.85
C TYR A 51 12.55 -0.49 -11.91
N PRO A 52 11.90 0.10 -12.93
CA PRO A 52 11.86 1.55 -13.09
C PRO A 52 11.12 2.19 -11.93
N PHE A 53 11.69 3.26 -11.36
CA PHE A 53 11.06 3.97 -10.24
C PHE A 53 9.62 4.38 -10.58
N PHE A 54 9.38 4.90 -11.78
CA PHE A 54 8.03 5.13 -12.30
C PHE A 54 7.61 3.99 -13.22
N LYS A 55 6.62 3.22 -12.76
CA LYS A 55 5.87 2.31 -13.63
C LYS A 55 4.85 3.10 -14.45
N SER A 56 4.45 2.54 -15.59
CA SER A 56 3.47 3.19 -16.48
C SER A 56 2.14 3.38 -15.73
N PRO A 57 1.48 4.54 -15.82
CA PRO A 57 0.18 4.78 -15.19
C PRO A 57 -0.86 3.72 -15.57
N THR A 58 -1.79 3.41 -14.66
CA THR A 58 -2.91 2.51 -14.95
C THR A 58 -4.21 3.27 -15.21
N SER A 59 -5.13 2.64 -15.93
CA SER A 59 -6.42 3.21 -16.32
C SER A 59 -7.49 2.96 -15.25
N ALA A 60 -8.53 3.80 -15.21
CA ALA A 60 -9.64 3.62 -14.27
C ALA A 60 -10.39 2.30 -14.52
N GLU A 61 -10.39 1.83 -15.76
CA GLU A 61 -10.95 0.53 -16.13
C GLU A 61 -10.15 -0.62 -15.51
N ALA A 62 -8.82 -0.60 -15.61
CA ALA A 62 -7.96 -1.63 -15.02
C ALA A 62 -8.10 -1.66 -13.48
N ILE A 63 -8.14 -0.50 -12.84
CA ILE A 63 -8.43 -0.36 -11.40
C ILE A 63 -9.81 -0.97 -11.07
N GLY A 64 -10.84 -0.65 -11.85
CA GLY A 64 -12.20 -1.17 -11.66
C GLY A 64 -12.29 -2.70 -11.82
N GLN A 65 -11.63 -3.25 -12.84
CA GLN A 65 -11.53 -4.69 -13.05
C GLN A 65 -10.83 -5.38 -11.88
N GLN A 66 -9.76 -4.77 -11.36
CA GLN A 66 -9.00 -5.34 -10.26
C GLN A 66 -9.73 -5.30 -8.92
N GLN A 67 -10.37 -4.18 -8.59
CA GLN A 67 -11.27 -4.09 -7.43
C GLN A 67 -12.38 -5.16 -7.49
N THR A 68 -12.95 -5.38 -8.68
CA THR A 68 -13.98 -6.42 -8.88
C THR A 68 -13.41 -7.82 -8.65
N ARG A 69 -12.23 -8.13 -9.21
CA ARG A 69 -11.59 -9.43 -9.06
C ARG A 69 -11.21 -9.71 -7.61
N LEU A 70 -10.64 -8.73 -6.93
CA LEU A 70 -10.20 -8.83 -5.54
C LEU A 70 -11.33 -8.66 -4.53
N GLN A 71 -12.51 -8.20 -4.96
CA GLN A 71 -13.66 -7.88 -4.12
C GLN A 71 -13.33 -6.84 -3.03
N ILE A 72 -12.56 -5.82 -3.40
CA ILE A 72 -12.16 -4.73 -2.52
C ILE A 72 -12.56 -3.38 -3.10
N THR A 73 -12.62 -2.38 -2.23
CA THR A 73 -12.57 -0.97 -2.62
C THR A 73 -11.21 -0.44 -2.24
N LEU A 74 -10.47 0.09 -3.22
CA LEU A 74 -9.20 0.75 -2.98
C LEU A 74 -9.45 2.19 -2.50
N PRO A 75 -8.64 2.69 -1.55
CA PRO A 75 -8.67 4.09 -1.14
C PRO A 75 -8.53 5.06 -2.31
N GLU A 76 -9.22 6.21 -2.26
CA GLU A 76 -9.23 7.20 -3.35
C GLU A 76 -7.84 7.79 -3.62
N ASP A 77 -7.07 8.06 -2.57
CA ASP A 77 -5.69 8.55 -2.66
C ASP A 77 -4.77 7.52 -3.33
N TYR A 78 -4.94 6.24 -3.02
CA TYR A 78 -4.20 5.16 -3.68
C TYR A 78 -4.56 5.05 -5.17
N LYS A 79 -5.84 5.21 -5.54
CA LYS A 79 -6.24 5.25 -6.96
C LYS A 79 -5.65 6.44 -7.71
N LYS A 80 -5.60 7.63 -7.08
CA LYS A 80 -4.91 8.80 -7.63
C LYS A 80 -3.42 8.53 -7.85
N PHE A 81 -2.76 7.91 -6.88
CA PHE A 81 -1.37 7.46 -7.01
C PHE A 81 -1.19 6.54 -8.23
N LEU A 82 -2.06 5.53 -8.40
CA LEU A 82 -2.02 4.58 -9.52
C LEU A 82 -2.22 5.23 -10.90
N HIS A 83 -2.97 6.33 -10.97
CA HIS A 83 -3.11 7.15 -12.18
C HIS A 83 -1.87 7.97 -12.51
N VAL A 84 -0.95 8.17 -11.56
CA VAL A 84 0.34 8.82 -11.81
C VAL A 84 1.43 7.77 -12.06
N THR A 85 1.41 6.66 -11.32
CA THR A 85 2.33 5.54 -11.50
C THR A 85 1.73 4.26 -10.94
N ASN A 86 1.73 3.18 -11.73
CA ASN A 86 1.14 1.90 -11.34
C ASN A 86 2.12 1.11 -10.47
N GLY A 87 2.37 1.59 -9.26
CA GLY A 87 3.43 1.11 -8.38
C GLY A 87 4.75 1.85 -8.59
N ILE A 88 5.74 1.57 -7.74
CA ILE A 88 7.08 2.16 -7.81
C ILE A 88 8.13 1.06 -7.83
N GLY A 89 9.20 1.28 -8.58
CA GLY A 89 10.34 0.36 -8.63
C GLY A 89 11.47 0.76 -7.68
N PHE A 90 12.67 0.30 -8.03
CA PHE A 90 13.86 0.38 -7.19
C PHE A 90 14.19 1.82 -6.75
N THR A 91 14.34 1.99 -5.43
CA THR A 91 14.60 3.29 -4.81
C THR A 91 16.06 3.53 -4.45
N GLY A 92 16.92 2.52 -4.60
CA GLY A 92 18.29 2.55 -4.08
C GLY A 92 18.37 2.50 -2.56
N ILE A 93 17.26 2.22 -1.86
CA ILE A 93 17.18 2.18 -0.41
C ILE A 93 16.52 0.85 -0.03
N SER A 94 17.31 -0.09 0.51
CA SER A 94 16.87 -1.48 0.71
C SER A 94 15.65 -1.66 1.61
N TRP A 95 15.39 -0.72 2.52
CA TRP A 95 14.24 -0.78 3.43
C TRP A 95 12.98 -0.13 2.86
N ILE A 96 13.07 0.59 1.73
CA ILE A 96 11.90 1.14 1.02
C ILE A 96 11.51 0.15 -0.08
N PRO A 97 10.41 -0.58 0.10
CA PRO A 97 10.01 -1.61 -0.83
C PRO A 97 9.51 -1.01 -2.14
N SER A 98 9.84 -1.68 -3.24
CA SER A 98 9.13 -1.50 -4.50
C SER A 98 7.66 -1.90 -4.34
N LEU A 99 6.76 -1.21 -5.03
CA LEU A 99 5.32 -1.49 -5.02
C LEU A 99 4.88 -2.11 -6.35
N CYS A 100 4.05 -3.14 -6.24
CA CYS A 100 3.44 -3.85 -7.36
C CYS A 100 2.51 -2.95 -8.18
N GLY A 101 2.39 -3.26 -9.48
CA GLY A 101 1.30 -2.75 -10.29
C GLY A 101 -0.02 -3.41 -9.88
N ILE A 102 -1.14 -2.74 -10.15
CA ILE A 102 -2.46 -3.22 -9.74
C ILE A 102 -2.83 -4.57 -10.34
N GLU A 103 -2.28 -4.90 -11.50
CA GLU A 103 -2.50 -6.17 -12.19
C GLU A 103 -1.82 -7.35 -11.49
N GLU A 104 -0.78 -7.08 -10.71
CA GLU A 104 0.03 -8.07 -9.99
C GLU A 104 -0.53 -8.35 -8.60
N LEU A 105 -1.37 -7.46 -8.06
CA LEU A 105 -1.94 -7.61 -6.72
C LEU A 105 -2.77 -8.88 -6.61
N GLN A 106 -2.53 -9.74 -5.63
CA GLN A 106 -3.37 -10.92 -5.42
C GLN A 106 -3.52 -11.27 -3.94
N TRP A 107 -4.67 -11.86 -3.62
CA TRP A 107 -4.89 -12.42 -2.30
C TRP A 107 -4.05 -13.69 -2.15
N GLU A 108 -3.15 -13.68 -1.20
CA GLU A 108 -2.35 -14.83 -0.80
C GLU A 108 -2.83 -15.37 0.53
N GLN A 109 -2.83 -16.70 0.69
CA GLN A 109 -3.05 -17.29 2.01
C GLN A 109 -1.85 -16.96 2.90
N ALA A 110 -2.12 -16.56 4.14
CA ALA A 110 -1.05 -16.18 5.06
C ALA A 110 -0.06 -17.33 5.29
N GLU A 111 -0.54 -18.58 5.34
CA GLU A 111 0.31 -19.77 5.48
C GLU A 111 1.27 -19.97 4.29
N ASP A 112 0.82 -19.68 3.06
CA ASP A 112 1.63 -19.87 1.86
C ASP A 112 2.80 -18.88 1.78
N VAL A 113 2.67 -17.73 2.45
CA VAL A 113 3.68 -16.66 2.48
C VAL A 113 4.37 -16.52 3.85
N GLY A 114 4.18 -17.48 4.76
CA GLY A 114 4.85 -17.53 6.07
C GLY A 114 4.35 -16.51 7.10
N PHE A 115 3.12 -16.01 6.93
CA PHE A 115 2.47 -15.00 7.77
C PHE A 115 1.39 -15.58 8.71
N GLU A 116 1.25 -16.90 8.80
CA GLU A 116 0.26 -17.60 9.64
C GLU A 116 0.40 -17.29 11.14
N HIS A 117 1.57 -16.84 11.57
CA HIS A 117 1.86 -16.45 12.94
C HIS A 117 1.67 -14.95 13.21
N LEU A 118 1.44 -14.14 12.18
CA LEU A 118 1.17 -12.71 12.34
C LEU A 118 -0.22 -12.47 12.93
N ARG A 119 -0.31 -11.43 13.76
CA ARG A 119 -1.54 -10.98 14.41
C ARG A 119 -1.61 -9.46 14.33
N LEU A 120 -2.83 -8.94 14.24
CA LEU A 120 -3.05 -7.51 14.41
C LEU A 120 -2.80 -7.13 15.88
N GLU A 121 -1.66 -6.49 16.14
CA GLU A 121 -1.22 -6.13 17.50
C GLU A 121 -1.77 -4.79 17.95
N THR A 122 -1.95 -3.84 17.03
CA THR A 122 -2.33 -2.47 17.34
C THR A 122 -3.69 -2.14 16.74
N PHE A 123 -4.55 -1.58 17.59
CA PHE A 123 -5.87 -1.10 17.20
C PHE A 123 -5.92 0.40 17.45
N PRO A 124 -6.16 1.24 16.43
CA PRO A 124 -6.44 2.64 16.65
C PRO A 124 -7.80 2.77 17.38
N PRO A 125 -7.90 3.54 18.47
CA PRO A 125 -9.17 3.79 19.16
C PRO A 125 -10.07 4.76 18.38
N ASN A 126 -9.48 5.51 17.45
CA ASN A 126 -10.12 6.30 16.40
C ASN A 126 -9.19 6.33 15.18
N VAL A 127 -9.74 6.12 13.98
CA VAL A 127 -9.03 5.93 12.70
C VAL A 127 -8.16 7.14 12.29
N THR A 128 -8.25 8.27 12.99
CA THR A 128 -7.57 9.52 12.63
C THR A 128 -6.50 10.00 13.63
N SER A 129 -6.23 9.28 14.73
CA SER A 129 -5.25 9.70 15.73
C SER A 129 -4.24 8.60 16.04
N HIS A 130 -2.95 8.91 15.84
CA HIS A 130 -1.81 8.07 16.23
C HIS A 130 -1.53 8.09 17.74
N GLU A 131 -2.27 8.86 18.54
CA GLU A 131 -1.87 9.19 19.91
C GLU A 131 -2.25 8.12 20.95
N GLU A 132 -3.12 7.16 20.63
CA GLU A 132 -3.67 6.22 21.61
C GLU A 132 -3.81 4.75 21.11
N SER A 133 -2.81 4.16 20.46
CA SER A 133 -2.91 2.76 20.02
C SER A 133 -3.11 1.79 21.20
N ILE A 134 -4.07 0.87 21.08
CA ILE A 134 -4.22 -0.24 22.02
C ILE A 134 -3.35 -1.40 21.53
N SER A 135 -2.32 -1.77 22.30
CA SER A 135 -1.48 -2.94 22.05
C SER A 135 -1.97 -4.19 22.80
N LEU A 136 -1.76 -5.36 22.21
CA LEU A 136 -2.00 -6.65 22.86
C LEU A 136 -0.93 -6.95 23.92
N THR A 137 -1.34 -7.62 25.00
CA THR A 137 -0.42 -8.36 25.88
C THR A 137 0.05 -9.64 25.20
N THR A 138 1.09 -10.31 25.73
CA THR A 138 1.59 -11.59 25.18
C THR A 138 0.51 -12.67 25.13
N ASP A 139 -0.31 -12.80 26.18
CA ASP A 139 -1.40 -13.78 26.22
C ASP A 139 -2.51 -13.43 25.23
N GLU A 140 -2.80 -12.15 25.06
CA GLU A 140 -3.72 -11.68 24.03
C GLU A 140 -3.19 -11.94 22.62
N PHE A 141 -1.91 -11.67 22.34
CA PHE A 141 -1.31 -11.95 21.06
C PHE A 141 -1.44 -13.44 20.69
N ASN A 142 -1.15 -14.34 21.64
CA ASN A 142 -1.24 -15.79 21.42
C ASN A 142 -2.68 -16.29 21.17
N GLU A 143 -3.68 -15.60 21.72
CA GLU A 143 -5.10 -15.94 21.56
C GLU A 143 -5.80 -15.16 20.43
N ALA A 144 -5.13 -14.15 19.86
CA ALA A 144 -5.70 -13.31 18.83
C ALA A 144 -5.97 -14.12 17.55
N PRO A 145 -7.02 -13.77 16.78
CA PRO A 145 -7.30 -14.41 15.50
C PRO A 145 -6.08 -14.38 14.57
N PRO A 146 -5.66 -15.52 13.99
CA PRO A 146 -4.58 -15.56 13.01
C PRO A 146 -4.96 -14.84 11.74
N LEU A 147 -3.95 -14.29 11.07
CA LEU A 147 -4.10 -13.78 9.72
C LEU A 147 -4.46 -14.94 8.79
N GLU A 148 -5.52 -14.75 7.99
CA GLU A 148 -6.01 -15.79 7.07
C GLU A 148 -5.44 -15.58 5.67
N ARG A 149 -5.55 -14.34 5.17
CA ARG A 149 -5.01 -13.93 3.87
C ARG A 149 -4.54 -12.49 3.89
N VAL A 150 -3.66 -12.16 2.95
CA VAL A 150 -3.10 -10.82 2.75
C VAL A 150 -3.13 -10.44 1.29
N LEU A 151 -3.20 -9.14 1.03
CA LEU A 151 -2.97 -8.60 -0.30
C LEU A 151 -1.57 -8.01 -0.33
N ILE A 152 -0.60 -8.74 -0.86
CA ILE A 152 0.77 -8.25 -0.97
C ILE A 152 0.80 -7.13 -2.01
N ILE A 153 1.34 -5.97 -1.62
CA ILE A 153 1.45 -4.80 -2.50
C ILE A 153 2.91 -4.42 -2.78
N SER A 154 3.87 -5.06 -2.12
CA SER A 154 5.29 -4.95 -2.42
C SER A 154 5.75 -6.03 -3.40
N ASP A 155 6.83 -5.77 -4.12
CA ASP A 155 7.48 -6.75 -5.01
C ASP A 155 8.12 -7.90 -4.19
N GLU A 156 8.20 -9.11 -4.77
CA GLU A 156 8.62 -10.34 -4.06
C GLU A 156 10.13 -10.39 -3.74
N ASP A 157 10.93 -9.59 -4.44
CA ASP A 157 12.40 -9.61 -4.36
C ASP A 157 12.99 -8.67 -3.28
N GLU A 158 12.17 -8.16 -2.35
CA GLU A 158 12.56 -7.12 -1.39
C GLU A 158 12.72 -7.64 0.06
N GLU A 159 13.64 -7.04 0.84
CA GLU A 159 13.82 -7.37 2.26
C GLU A 159 12.63 -6.93 3.14
N THR A 160 11.89 -5.92 2.67
CA THR A 160 10.69 -5.38 3.33
C THR A 160 9.46 -5.79 2.54
N VAL A 161 8.51 -6.46 3.20
CA VAL A 161 7.21 -6.80 2.60
C VAL A 161 6.13 -5.84 3.12
N VAL A 162 5.32 -5.30 2.21
CA VAL A 162 4.15 -4.49 2.53
C VAL A 162 2.91 -5.18 1.98
N PHE A 163 1.90 -5.31 2.83
CA PHE A 163 0.64 -5.95 2.49
C PHE A 163 -0.53 -5.23 3.14
N LEU A 164 -1.70 -5.37 2.53
CA LEU A 164 -2.96 -4.90 3.08
C LEU A 164 -3.70 -6.05 3.76
N LEU A 165 -4.35 -5.72 4.87
CA LEU A 165 -5.20 -6.64 5.62
C LEU A 165 -6.61 -6.62 5.09
N GLU A 166 -7.28 -7.76 5.14
CA GLU A 166 -8.70 -7.82 4.82
C GLU A 166 -9.52 -7.04 5.87
N PRO A 167 -10.43 -6.13 5.44
CA PRO A 167 -11.24 -5.35 6.38
C PRO A 167 -12.07 -6.22 7.34
N GLU A 168 -12.55 -7.38 6.87
CA GLU A 168 -13.26 -8.34 7.72
C GLU A 168 -12.36 -8.93 8.81
N TYR A 169 -11.11 -9.28 8.49
CA TYR A 169 -10.14 -9.74 9.47
C TYR A 169 -9.88 -8.68 10.54
N VAL A 170 -9.64 -7.43 10.12
CA VAL A 170 -9.39 -6.32 11.04
C VAL A 170 -10.58 -6.12 11.99
N ARG A 171 -11.81 -6.14 11.46
CA ARG A 171 -13.04 -6.06 12.26
C ARG A 171 -13.19 -7.24 13.23
N LYS A 172 -12.93 -8.47 12.78
CA LYS A 172 -12.97 -9.68 13.61
C LYS A 172 -11.99 -9.58 14.79
N ALA A 173 -10.76 -9.13 14.53
CA ALA A 173 -9.75 -8.93 15.54
C ALA A 173 -10.15 -7.85 16.55
N TRP A 174 -10.75 -6.75 16.09
CA TRP A 174 -11.25 -5.69 16.97
C TRP A 174 -12.39 -6.16 17.87
N VAL A 175 -13.40 -6.85 17.33
CA VAL A 175 -14.52 -7.39 18.10
C VAL A 175 -14.03 -8.39 19.15
N TRP A 176 -13.07 -9.24 18.80
CA TRP A 176 -12.43 -10.17 19.73
C TRP A 176 -11.76 -9.42 20.90
N LEU A 177 -10.92 -8.41 20.61
CA LEU A 177 -10.22 -7.64 21.64
C LEU A 177 -11.20 -6.89 22.54
N ALA A 178 -12.20 -6.24 21.94
CA ALA A 178 -13.21 -5.50 22.66
C ALA A 178 -14.01 -6.41 23.61
N GLY A 179 -14.39 -7.61 23.16
CA GLY A 179 -15.02 -8.62 24.00
C GLY A 179 -14.12 -9.07 25.16
N LYS A 180 -12.84 -9.33 24.89
CA LYS A 180 -11.87 -9.75 25.91
C LYS A 180 -11.63 -8.68 26.99
N ARG A 181 -11.67 -7.41 26.61
CA ARG A 181 -11.42 -6.26 27.50
C ARG A 181 -12.70 -5.58 28.01
N ASN A 182 -13.89 -6.11 27.71
CA ASN A 182 -15.18 -5.47 28.02
C ASN A 182 -15.29 -4.03 27.50
N ILE A 183 -14.67 -3.72 26.36
CA ILE A 183 -14.78 -2.43 25.69
C ILE A 183 -16.13 -2.39 24.96
N GLN A 184 -16.91 -1.33 25.18
CA GLN A 184 -18.13 -1.14 24.39
C GLN A 184 -17.76 -0.71 22.97
N VAL A 185 -18.02 -1.58 22.01
CA VAL A 185 -17.96 -1.25 20.59
C VAL A 185 -19.16 -0.34 20.29
N LYS A 186 -18.97 0.98 20.38
CA LYS A 186 -19.91 1.93 19.76
C LYS A 186 -19.87 1.70 18.26
N ASP A 187 -21.02 1.87 17.61
CA ASP A 187 -21.29 1.55 16.20
C ASP A 187 -20.01 1.50 15.37
N THR A 188 -19.70 0.29 14.89
CA THR A 188 -18.57 -0.02 14.02
C THR A 188 -18.37 1.10 13.00
N PRO A 189 -17.16 1.68 12.88
CA PRO A 189 -16.89 2.57 11.77
C PRO A 189 -17.23 1.80 10.49
N ASP A 190 -18.17 2.27 9.69
CA ASP A 190 -18.35 1.81 8.31
C ASP A 190 -17.14 2.19 7.42
N GLN A 191 -16.05 2.66 8.03
CA GLN A 191 -14.87 3.31 7.45
C GLN A 191 -13.56 2.53 7.65
N TRP A 192 -13.60 1.20 7.88
CA TRP A 192 -12.38 0.38 7.81
C TRP A 192 -11.92 0.11 6.36
N LEU A 193 -12.31 0.98 5.41
CA LEU A 193 -12.01 0.97 3.98
C LEU A 193 -11.68 2.39 3.52
#